data_AF-A0A2V8YAE2-F1
#
_entry.id   AF-A0A2V8YAE2-F1
#
_cell.length_a   1.000
_cell.length_b   1.000
_cell.length_c   1.000
_cell.angle_alpha   90.00
_cell.angle_beta   90.00
_cell.angle_gamma   90.00
#
_symmetry.space_group_name_H-M   'P 1'
#
loop_
_entity.id
_entity.type
_entity.pdbx_description
1 polymer ?
#
loop_
_entity_poly.entity_id
_entity_poly.type
_entity_poly.pdbx_seq_one_letter_code
_entity_poly.pdbx_strand_id
1 'polypeptide(L)'
;GPLDFKPKSLQDGWGEDWPIGYEDVEPYYERVEQLIGVSGSSEGVYNTPSGKRLLPPFNPRCGEMLIRKGAAKLAIKVMPKPLAVLSRLYDGRPPCHYCGACNWGCDVRARYSSLDVLIPKLSRRKNFELRTNAAVHTILMDRSTGKARGVTYIDTRNGLEYEAYGKAVVLAASLVESIRILM
;
A
#
# COMPACT_ATOMS: atom_id res chain seq x y z
N GLY A 1 12.31 -9.32 -1.75
CA GLY A 1 13.46 -9.07 -0.85
C GLY A 1 14.63 -8.59 -1.68
N PRO A 2 15.88 -8.72 -1.20
CA PRO A 2 17.07 -8.20 -1.91
C PRO A 2 17.20 -8.65 -3.37
N LEU A 3 16.82 -9.89 -3.71
CA LEU A 3 16.92 -10.39 -5.08
C LEU A 3 15.93 -9.71 -6.03
N ASP A 4 14.73 -9.34 -5.54
CA ASP A 4 13.69 -8.70 -6.38
C ASP A 4 14.10 -7.30 -6.86
N PHE A 5 15.03 -6.65 -6.15
CA PHE A 5 15.59 -5.35 -6.54
C PHE A 5 16.71 -5.49 -7.57
N LYS A 6 17.33 -6.67 -7.69
CA LYS A 6 18.47 -6.92 -8.60
C LYS A 6 18.28 -8.20 -9.43
N PRO A 7 17.17 -8.33 -10.19
CA PRO A 7 16.88 -9.55 -10.94
C PRO A 7 17.94 -9.82 -12.03
N LYS A 8 18.44 -8.79 -12.70
CA LYS A 8 19.42 -8.94 -13.79
C LYS A 8 20.78 -9.34 -13.24
N SER A 9 21.25 -8.67 -12.19
CA SER A 9 22.60 -8.92 -11.67
C SER A 9 22.71 -10.10 -10.71
N LEU A 10 21.65 -10.43 -9.96
CA LEU A 10 21.70 -11.45 -8.88
C LEU A 10 20.85 -12.69 -9.13
N GLN A 11 20.04 -12.72 -10.20
CA GLN A 11 19.19 -13.88 -10.52
C GLN A 11 19.56 -14.47 -11.90
N ASP A 12 18.63 -14.43 -12.86
CA ASP A 12 18.69 -15.18 -14.12
C ASP A 12 19.14 -14.33 -15.32
N GLY A 13 19.50 -13.07 -15.09
CA GLY A 13 19.93 -12.15 -16.15
C GLY A 13 18.78 -11.45 -16.88
N TRP A 14 17.52 -11.72 -16.51
CA TRP A 14 16.34 -11.12 -17.15
C TRP A 14 15.85 -9.85 -16.44
N GLY A 15 15.20 -8.97 -17.21
CA GLY A 15 14.68 -7.70 -16.70
C GLY A 15 15.78 -6.66 -16.47
N GLU A 16 15.50 -5.69 -15.61
CA GLU A 16 16.43 -4.63 -15.25
C GLU A 16 16.56 -4.51 -13.74
N ASP A 17 17.75 -4.14 -13.28
CA ASP A 17 17.98 -3.84 -11.87
C ASP A 17 17.31 -2.54 -11.48
N TRP A 18 16.66 -2.54 -10.32
CA TRP A 18 16.15 -1.31 -9.73
C TRP A 18 17.33 -0.40 -9.38
N PRO A 19 17.18 0.93 -9.49
CA PRO A 19 18.22 1.88 -9.11
C PRO A 19 18.43 1.99 -7.58
N ILE A 20 17.66 1.23 -6.79
CA ILE A 20 17.70 1.16 -5.32
C ILE A 20 17.84 -0.30 -4.86
N GLY A 21 18.25 -0.51 -3.61
CA GLY A 21 18.30 -1.80 -2.93
C GLY A 21 17.10 -2.04 -2.01
N TYR A 22 17.02 -3.25 -1.45
CA TYR A 22 16.00 -3.57 -0.43
C TYR A 22 16.23 -2.76 0.85
N GLU A 23 17.49 -2.48 1.16
CA GLU A 23 17.97 -1.77 2.34
C GLU A 23 17.53 -0.30 2.31
N ASP A 24 17.37 0.27 1.12
CA ASP A 24 16.86 1.63 0.93
C ASP A 24 15.36 1.72 1.28
N VAL A 25 14.60 0.65 1.05
CA VAL A 25 13.14 0.62 1.27
C VAL A 25 12.73 -0.01 2.60
N GLU A 26 13.60 -0.83 3.22
CA GLU A 26 13.33 -1.52 4.48
C GLU A 26 12.80 -0.58 5.58
N PRO A 27 13.40 0.61 5.83
CA PRO A 27 12.88 1.54 6.85
C PRO A 27 11.46 2.04 6.54
N TYR A 28 11.11 2.15 5.25
CA TYR A 28 9.79 2.58 4.82
C TYR A 28 8.76 1.46 4.92
N TYR A 29 9.13 0.21 4.65
CA TYR A 29 8.27 -0.94 4.93
C TYR A 29 7.91 -1.01 6.40
N GLU A 30 8.89 -0.92 7.30
CA GLU A 30 8.65 -0.92 8.74
C GLU A 30 7.71 0.22 9.16
N ARG A 31 7.91 1.42 8.60
CA ARG A 31 7.04 2.57 8.87
C ARG A 31 5.61 2.36 8.39
N VAL A 32 5.42 1.77 7.21
CA VAL A 32 4.09 1.48 6.65
C VAL A 32 3.40 0.39 7.47
N GLU A 33 4.12 -0.68 7.82
CA GLU A 33 3.59 -1.79 8.64
C GLU A 33 3.03 -1.30 9.97
N GLN A 34 3.74 -0.40 10.64
CA GLN A 34 3.28 0.27 11.86
C GLN A 34 2.13 1.22 11.58
N LEU A 35 2.19 2.02 10.51
CA LEU A 35 1.14 2.99 10.19
C LEU A 35 -0.23 2.31 9.97
N ILE A 36 -0.24 1.15 9.30
CA ILE A 36 -1.48 0.46 8.89
C ILE A 36 -1.87 -0.70 9.82
N GLY A 37 -0.96 -1.13 10.69
CA GLY A 37 -1.15 -2.28 11.59
C GLY A 37 -1.16 -3.59 10.82
N VAL A 38 0.03 -4.12 10.51
CA VAL A 38 0.19 -5.42 9.84
C VAL A 38 0.35 -6.52 10.87
N SER A 39 -0.47 -7.58 10.78
CA SER A 39 -0.30 -8.82 11.52
C SER A 39 0.57 -9.81 10.75
N GLY A 40 1.49 -10.50 11.40
CA GLY A 40 2.31 -11.53 10.77
C GLY A 40 3.30 -12.17 11.73
N SER A 41 4.02 -13.19 11.26
CA SER A 41 5.07 -13.85 12.04
C SER A 41 6.40 -13.13 11.89
N SER A 42 7.28 -13.23 12.89
CA SER A 42 8.71 -12.85 12.75
C SER A 42 9.51 -13.79 11.85
N GLU A 43 8.91 -14.89 11.38
CA GLU A 43 9.51 -15.80 10.41
C GLU A 43 9.65 -15.13 9.03
N GLY A 44 10.82 -15.26 8.42
CA GLY A 44 11.08 -14.85 7.04
C GLY A 44 11.94 -15.86 6.29
N VAL A 45 12.17 -15.57 5.01
CA VAL A 45 13.20 -16.20 4.17
C VAL A 45 14.04 -15.10 3.51
N TYR A 46 15.21 -15.43 2.99
CA TYR A 46 16.16 -14.43 2.47
C TYR A 46 15.50 -13.40 1.53
N ASN A 47 14.76 -13.86 0.52
CA ASN A 47 14.10 -12.95 -0.43
C ASN A 47 12.65 -12.55 -0.02
N THR A 48 12.19 -12.94 1.16
CA THR A 48 10.93 -12.47 1.76
C THR A 48 11.16 -12.25 3.26
N PRO A 49 11.97 -11.23 3.61
CA PRO A 49 12.25 -10.88 4.99
C PRO A 49 10.96 -10.46 5.71
N SER A 50 10.91 -10.71 7.02
CA SER A 50 9.76 -10.33 7.83
C SER A 50 9.89 -8.92 8.38
N GLY A 51 8.74 -8.28 8.60
CA GLY A 51 8.64 -7.03 9.32
C GLY A 51 9.08 -7.16 10.77
N LYS A 52 9.72 -6.10 11.29
CA LYS A 52 10.28 -6.10 12.65
C LYS A 52 9.25 -5.81 13.74
N ARG A 53 8.15 -5.13 13.39
CA ARG A 53 7.14 -4.63 14.35
C ARG A 53 5.71 -4.99 13.95
N LEU A 54 5.50 -6.26 13.63
CA LEU A 54 4.19 -6.79 13.28
C LEU A 54 3.34 -7.05 14.53
N LEU A 55 2.02 -6.98 14.36
CA LEU A 55 1.07 -7.55 15.30
C LEU A 55 1.17 -9.09 15.24
N PRO A 56 0.78 -9.81 16.32
CA PRO A 56 0.80 -11.26 16.33
C PRO A 56 0.08 -11.85 15.11
N PRO A 57 0.55 -12.96 14.52
CA PRO A 57 -0.13 -13.59 13.39
C PRO A 57 -1.47 -14.17 13.84
N PHE A 58 -2.38 -14.32 12.88
CA PHE A 58 -3.60 -15.10 13.09
C PHE A 58 -3.28 -16.58 13.28
N ASN A 59 -4.12 -17.27 14.06
CA ASN A 59 -4.05 -18.72 14.16
C ASN A 59 -4.34 -19.36 12.79
N PRO A 60 -3.57 -20.38 12.38
CA PRO A 60 -3.80 -21.07 11.12
C PRO A 60 -5.14 -21.79 11.13
N ARG A 61 -5.86 -21.70 10.01
CA ARG A 61 -7.08 -22.47 9.75
C ARG A 61 -6.75 -23.94 9.55
N CYS A 62 -7.74 -24.82 9.69
CA CYS A 62 -7.56 -26.27 9.49
C CYS A 62 -6.90 -26.62 8.14
N GLY A 63 -7.31 -25.95 7.05
CA GLY A 63 -6.70 -26.15 5.73
C GLY A 63 -5.23 -25.72 5.68
N GLU A 64 -4.87 -24.63 6.35
CA GLU A 64 -3.49 -24.14 6.42
C GLU A 64 -2.60 -25.09 7.22
N MET A 65 -3.14 -25.72 8.26
CA MET A 65 -2.45 -26.76 9.03
C MET A 65 -2.15 -28.00 8.17
N LEU A 66 -3.10 -28.43 7.33
CA LEU A 66 -2.90 -29.54 6.39
C LEU A 66 -1.86 -29.19 5.32
N ILE A 67 -1.92 -27.99 4.76
CA ILE A 67 -0.92 -27.47 3.81
C ILE A 67 0.47 -27.49 4.45
N ARG A 68 0.61 -26.97 5.67
CA ARG A 68 1.88 -26.97 6.39
C ARG A 68 2.44 -28.39 6.59
N LYS A 69 1.58 -29.35 6.96
CA LYS A 69 1.98 -30.76 7.13
C LYS A 69 2.42 -31.40 5.81
N GLY A 70 1.73 -31.10 4.70
CA GLY A 70 2.08 -31.60 3.37
C GLY A 70 3.38 -31.01 2.85
N ALA A 71 3.51 -29.69 2.91
CA ALA A 71 4.68 -28.94 2.46
C ALA A 71 5.97 -29.34 3.21
N ALA A 72 5.86 -29.61 4.51
CA ALA A 72 6.99 -30.08 5.32
C ALA A 72 7.61 -31.39 4.79
N LYS A 73 6.81 -32.30 4.21
CA LYS A 73 7.31 -33.54 3.59
C LYS A 73 8.16 -33.30 2.34
N LEU A 74 7.98 -32.14 1.71
CA LEU A 74 8.69 -31.71 0.52
C LEU A 74 9.79 -30.67 0.83
N ALA A 75 10.10 -30.46 2.12
CA ALA A 75 11.00 -29.42 2.59
C ALA A 75 10.62 -27.98 2.14
N ILE A 76 9.32 -27.74 1.88
CA ILE A 76 8.81 -26.41 1.53
C ILE A 76 8.37 -25.70 2.82
N LYS A 77 8.97 -24.54 3.08
CA LYS A 77 8.63 -23.71 4.26
C LYS A 77 7.27 -23.04 4.06
N VAL A 78 6.39 -23.18 5.05
CA VAL A 78 5.09 -22.50 5.12
C VAL A 78 5.10 -21.57 6.33
N MET A 79 4.83 -20.29 6.09
CA MET A 79 4.83 -19.24 7.11
C MET A 79 3.49 -18.48 7.06
N PRO A 80 3.02 -17.93 8.19
CA PRO A 80 1.87 -17.01 8.18
C PRO A 80 2.10 -15.83 7.24
N LYS A 81 1.14 -15.58 6.36
CA LYS A 81 1.18 -14.41 5.47
C LYS A 81 0.99 -13.13 6.28
N PRO A 82 1.84 -12.10 6.12
CA PRO A 82 1.56 -10.77 6.65
C PRO A 82 0.28 -10.18 6.04
N LEU A 83 -0.60 -9.64 6.89
CA LEU A 83 -1.88 -9.08 6.50
C LEU A 83 -2.06 -7.70 7.13
N ALA A 84 -2.53 -6.72 6.35
CA ALA A 84 -3.00 -5.45 6.88
C ALA A 84 -4.40 -5.60 7.52
N VAL A 85 -4.49 -6.51 8.49
CA VAL A 85 -5.68 -6.88 9.26
C VAL A 85 -5.27 -6.99 10.72
N LEU A 86 -6.02 -6.35 11.61
CA LEU A 86 -5.67 -6.27 13.02
C LEU A 86 -5.98 -7.58 13.75
N SER A 87 -4.96 -8.22 14.32
CA SER A 87 -5.11 -9.39 15.21
C SER A 87 -5.40 -9.02 16.66
N ARG A 88 -5.15 -7.76 17.03
CA ARG A 88 -5.46 -7.16 18.34
C ARG A 88 -5.86 -5.70 18.16
N LEU A 89 -6.43 -5.09 19.21
CA LEU A 89 -6.70 -3.65 19.25
C LEU A 89 -5.42 -2.88 18.88
N TYR A 90 -5.52 -2.00 17.89
CA TYR A 90 -4.38 -1.20 17.42
C TYR A 90 -4.88 0.13 16.88
N ASP A 91 -4.26 1.24 17.31
CA ASP A 91 -4.60 2.59 16.83
C ASP A 91 -6.11 2.91 16.95
N GLY A 92 -6.72 2.48 18.06
CA GLY A 92 -8.15 2.67 18.34
C GLY A 92 -9.10 1.85 17.47
N ARG A 93 -8.60 0.93 16.64
CA ARG A 93 -9.39 0.04 15.77
C ARG A 93 -9.45 -1.39 16.35
N PRO A 94 -10.64 -2.01 16.43
CA PRO A 94 -10.80 -3.34 17.02
C PRO A 94 -10.13 -4.44 16.17
N PRO A 95 -9.85 -5.62 16.75
CA PRO A 95 -9.38 -6.76 15.98
C PRO A 95 -10.44 -7.30 15.01
N CYS A 96 -9.98 -8.08 14.03
CA CYS A 96 -10.84 -8.81 13.11
C CYS A 96 -11.75 -9.78 13.86
N HIS A 97 -13.04 -9.77 13.52
CA HIS A 97 -14.06 -10.67 14.07
C HIS A 97 -14.48 -11.77 13.09
N TYR A 98 -13.72 -11.96 12.00
CA TYR A 98 -13.86 -13.09 11.06
C TYR A 98 -15.21 -13.19 10.32
N CYS A 99 -15.87 -12.08 9.98
CA CYS A 99 -17.11 -12.11 9.20
C CYS A 99 -16.99 -12.64 7.76
N GLY A 100 -15.77 -12.75 7.22
CA GLY A 100 -15.54 -13.26 5.87
C GLY A 100 -15.87 -12.27 4.74
N ALA A 101 -16.41 -11.08 5.03
CA ALA A 101 -16.80 -10.08 4.04
C ALA A 101 -15.66 -9.19 3.53
N CYS A 102 -14.40 -9.65 3.60
CA CYS A 102 -13.20 -8.85 3.36
C CYS A 102 -13.17 -8.10 2.01
N ASN A 103 -13.85 -8.61 0.98
CA ASN A 103 -13.89 -8.01 -0.36
C ASN A 103 -14.94 -6.89 -0.51
N TRP A 104 -15.82 -6.71 0.47
CA TRP A 104 -16.92 -5.73 0.46
C TRP A 104 -16.68 -4.56 1.41
N GLY A 105 -15.46 -4.42 1.93
CA GLY A 105 -15.11 -3.48 2.98
C GLY A 105 -15.10 -4.13 4.37
N CYS A 106 -14.66 -3.36 5.37
CA CYS A 106 -14.64 -3.81 6.76
C CYS A 106 -15.45 -2.82 7.61
N ASP A 107 -16.62 -3.25 8.01
CA ASP A 107 -17.55 -2.54 8.90
C ASP A 107 -16.93 -2.08 10.23
N VAL A 108 -16.01 -2.87 10.79
CA VAL A 108 -15.36 -2.57 12.07
C VAL A 108 -14.00 -1.89 11.92
N ARG A 109 -13.52 -1.65 10.68
CA ARG A 109 -12.22 -1.03 10.38
C ARG A 109 -10.99 -1.84 10.84
N ALA A 110 -11.16 -3.14 11.03
CA ALA A 110 -10.08 -4.07 11.38
C ALA A 110 -9.15 -4.37 10.20
N ARG A 111 -9.66 -4.34 8.96
CA ARG A 111 -8.84 -4.39 7.74
C ARG A 111 -8.44 -2.96 7.35
N TYR A 112 -7.19 -2.77 6.92
CA TYR A 112 -6.72 -1.49 6.41
C TYR A 112 -7.51 -1.05 5.17
N SER A 113 -7.93 0.21 5.19
CA SER A 113 -8.31 0.99 4.02
C SER A 113 -7.80 2.42 4.22
N SER A 114 -7.49 3.13 3.12
CA SER A 114 -7.09 4.54 3.22
C SER A 114 -8.21 5.41 3.82
N LEU A 115 -9.48 5.04 3.58
CA LEU A 115 -10.66 5.73 4.10
C LEU A 115 -10.79 5.60 5.62
N ASP A 116 -10.42 4.45 6.19
CA ASP A 116 -10.56 4.19 7.63
C ASP A 116 -9.35 4.63 8.44
N VAL A 117 -8.16 4.68 7.82
CA VAL A 117 -6.90 4.89 8.54
C VAL A 117 -6.22 6.22 8.18
N LEU A 118 -6.00 6.50 6.90
CA LEU A 118 -5.21 7.66 6.47
C LEU A 118 -6.05 8.93 6.42
N ILE A 119 -7.21 8.88 5.77
CA ILE A 119 -8.09 10.05 5.60
C ILE A 119 -8.50 10.64 6.95
N PRO A 120 -8.95 9.88 7.97
CA PRO A 120 -9.35 10.46 9.25
C PRO A 120 -8.19 11.13 10.00
N LYS A 121 -6.95 10.62 9.83
CA LYS A 121 -5.75 11.26 10.38
C LYS A 121 -5.41 12.55 9.64
N LEU A 122 -5.56 12.56 8.31
CA LEU A 122 -5.31 13.72 7.46
C LEU A 122 -6.35 14.83 7.67
N SER A 123 -7.63 14.50 7.80
CA SER A 123 -8.74 15.44 8.03
C SER A 123 -8.61 16.25 9.32
N ARG A 124 -7.78 15.81 10.27
CA ARG A 124 -7.48 16.57 11.50
C ARG A 124 -6.41 17.64 11.30
N ARG A 125 -5.72 17.65 10.15
CA ARG A 125 -4.68 18.63 9.83
C ARG A 125 -5.31 19.88 9.22
N LYS A 126 -4.90 21.06 9.70
CA LYS A 126 -5.42 22.36 9.23
C LYS A 126 -5.06 22.68 7.77
N ASN A 127 -4.04 22.02 7.22
CA ASN A 127 -3.51 22.25 5.89
C ASN A 127 -3.87 21.12 4.91
N PHE A 128 -4.96 20.40 5.16
CA PHE A 128 -5.43 19.31 4.31
C PHE A 128 -6.86 19.58 3.84
N GLU A 129 -7.09 19.44 2.54
CA GLU A 129 -8.41 19.45 1.93
C GLU A 129 -8.59 18.16 1.13
N LEU A 130 -9.74 17.49 1.33
CA LEU A 130 -10.16 16.38 0.49
C LEU A 130 -11.27 16.87 -0.45
N ARG A 131 -10.99 16.86 -1.75
CA ARG A 131 -11.97 17.21 -2.78
C ARG A 131 -12.37 15.97 -3.56
N THR A 132 -13.56 15.46 -3.29
CA THR A 132 -14.16 14.35 -4.04
C THR A 132 -14.83 14.86 -5.32
N ASN A 133 -15.13 13.95 -6.26
CA ASN A 133 -15.74 14.28 -7.55
C ASN A 133 -14.88 15.19 -8.44
N ALA A 134 -13.59 15.32 -8.14
CA ALA A 134 -12.62 16.07 -8.95
C ALA A 134 -11.85 15.12 -9.86
N ALA A 135 -12.34 14.91 -11.08
CA ALA A 135 -11.70 14.06 -12.08
C ALA A 135 -10.58 14.84 -12.80
N VAL A 136 -9.35 14.72 -12.29
CA VAL A 136 -8.16 15.33 -12.91
C VAL A 136 -7.91 14.74 -14.28
N HIS A 137 -7.59 15.59 -15.25
CA HIS A 137 -7.27 15.13 -16.61
C HIS A 137 -6.00 15.77 -17.20
N THR A 138 -5.61 16.98 -16.80
CA THR A 138 -4.38 17.63 -17.32
C THR A 138 -3.51 18.17 -16.19
N ILE A 139 -2.18 18.04 -16.34
CA ILE A 139 -1.19 18.75 -15.54
C ILE A 139 -0.87 20.09 -16.21
N LEU A 140 -1.02 21.18 -15.46
CA LEU A 140 -0.65 22.51 -15.91
C LEU A 140 0.87 22.69 -15.79
N MET A 141 1.52 23.05 -16.89
CA MET A 141 2.96 23.28 -16.94
C MET A 141 3.28 24.77 -17.11
N ASP A 142 4.31 25.24 -16.42
CA ASP A 142 4.94 26.54 -16.65
C ASP A 142 5.92 26.44 -17.82
N ARG A 143 5.68 27.21 -18.89
CA ARG A 143 6.50 27.16 -20.11
C ARG A 143 7.91 27.72 -19.95
N SER A 144 8.13 28.64 -19.00
CA SER A 144 9.43 29.27 -18.79
C SER A 144 10.37 28.38 -17.97
N THR A 145 9.81 27.64 -17.00
CA THR A 145 10.61 26.79 -16.10
C THR A 145 10.52 25.30 -16.42
N GLY A 146 9.54 24.88 -17.22
CA GLY A 146 9.25 23.48 -17.50
C GLY A 146 8.66 22.71 -16.30
N LYS A 147 8.23 23.39 -15.24
CA LYS A 147 7.72 22.77 -14.00
C LYS A 147 6.20 22.70 -13.99
N ALA A 148 5.65 21.68 -13.33
CA ALA A 148 4.23 21.62 -13.03
C ALA A 148 3.84 22.77 -12.09
N ARG A 149 2.72 23.45 -12.40
CA ARG A 149 2.16 24.58 -11.64
C ARG A 149 0.75 24.30 -11.09
N GLY A 150 0.16 23.17 -11.43
CA GLY A 150 -1.21 22.81 -11.02
C GLY A 150 -1.81 21.69 -11.86
N VAL A 151 -3.12 21.50 -11.73
CA VAL A 151 -3.91 20.54 -12.49
C VAL A 151 -5.24 21.16 -12.92
N THR A 152 -5.81 20.66 -14.01
CA THR A 152 -7.22 20.87 -14.34
C THR A 152 -8.02 19.62 -14.01
N TYR A 153 -9.26 19.81 -13.55
CA TYR A 153 -10.17 18.71 -13.25
C TYR A 153 -11.61 19.08 -13.61
N ILE A 154 -12.40 18.07 -13.94
CA ILE A 154 -13.86 18.18 -14.12
C ILE A 154 -14.53 17.85 -12.79
N ASP A 155 -15.44 18.71 -12.31
CA ASP A 155 -16.33 18.33 -11.20
C ASP A 155 -17.44 17.44 -11.75
N THR A 156 -17.43 16.16 -11.40
CA THR A 156 -18.34 15.15 -11.96
C THR A 156 -19.81 15.38 -11.57
N ARG A 157 -20.11 16.31 -10.66
CA ARG A 157 -21.48 16.65 -10.27
C ARG A 157 -22.13 17.68 -11.18
N ASN A 158 -21.33 18.62 -11.72
CA ASN A 158 -21.84 19.72 -12.55
C ASN A 158 -21.26 19.74 -13.97
N GLY A 159 -20.24 18.93 -14.26
CA GLY A 159 -19.60 18.82 -15.56
C GLY A 159 -18.68 20.00 -15.93
N LEU A 160 -18.42 20.93 -15.00
CA LEU A 160 -17.59 22.10 -15.23
C LEU A 160 -16.12 21.82 -14.94
N GLU A 161 -15.25 22.51 -15.66
CA GLU A 161 -13.80 22.45 -15.48
C GLU A 161 -13.29 23.51 -14.50
N TYR A 162 -12.30 23.13 -13.72
CA TYR A 162 -11.65 23.97 -12.72
C TYR A 162 -10.13 23.76 -12.75
N GLU A 163 -9.39 24.78 -12.32
CA GLU A 163 -7.95 24.70 -12.11
C GLU A 163 -7.60 24.72 -10.61
N ALA A 164 -6.63 23.91 -10.20
CA ALA A 164 -6.03 23.94 -8.88
C ALA A 164 -4.52 24.13 -9.00
N TYR A 165 -4.01 25.24 -8.45
CA TYR A 165 -2.60 25.59 -8.52
C TYR A 165 -1.82 25.11 -7.30
N GLY A 166 -0.56 24.73 -7.51
CA GLY A 166 0.32 24.25 -6.47
C GLY A 166 1.78 24.32 -6.88
N LYS A 167 2.67 24.36 -5.87
CA LYS A 167 4.13 24.35 -6.09
C LYS A 167 4.67 22.98 -6.53
N ALA A 168 3.89 21.93 -6.29
CA ALA A 168 4.21 20.55 -6.64
C ALA A 168 2.92 19.80 -6.95
N VAL A 169 3.00 18.83 -7.86
CA VAL A 169 1.92 17.90 -8.22
C VAL A 169 2.43 16.48 -8.02
N VAL A 170 1.64 15.66 -7.33
CA VAL A 170 1.93 14.24 -7.12
C VAL A 170 0.80 13.43 -7.74
N LEU A 171 1.11 12.65 -8.78
CA LEU A 171 0.15 11.73 -9.39
C LEU A 171 0.10 10.43 -8.60
N ALA A 172 -1.08 10.13 -8.04
CA ALA A 172 -1.37 8.91 -7.30
C ALA A 172 -2.73 8.32 -7.73
N ALA A 173 -3.01 8.36 -9.05
CA ALA A 173 -4.31 7.99 -9.62
C ALA A 173 -4.44 6.49 -9.98
N SER A 174 -3.54 5.63 -9.49
CA SER A 174 -3.31 4.25 -9.99
C SER A 174 -2.57 4.22 -11.34
N LEU A 175 -2.14 3.02 -11.77
CA LEU A 175 -1.27 2.81 -12.93
C LEU A 175 -1.85 3.44 -14.21
N VAL A 176 -3.06 3.02 -14.60
CA VAL A 176 -3.66 3.40 -15.89
C VAL A 176 -3.97 4.90 -15.94
N GLU A 177 -4.65 5.43 -14.93
CA GLU A 177 -5.05 6.84 -14.93
C GLU A 177 -3.87 7.79 -14.75
N SER A 178 -2.84 7.41 -13.99
CA SER A 178 -1.65 8.25 -13.88
C SER A 178 -0.93 8.36 -15.22
N ILE A 179 -0.84 7.27 -15.99
CA ILE A 179 -0.29 7.28 -17.35
C ILE A 179 -1.19 8.12 -18.27
N ARG A 180 -2.52 7.94 -18.20
CA ARG A 180 -3.48 8.68 -19.02
C ARG A 180 -3.40 10.20 -18.81
N ILE A 181 -3.16 10.65 -17.57
CA ILE A 181 -3.02 12.08 -17.25
C ILE A 181 -1.67 12.65 -17.73
N LEU A 182 -0.66 11.80 -17.90
CA LEU A 182 0.68 12.21 -18.36
C LEU A 182 0.81 12.30 -19.89
N MET A 183 -0.10 11.66 -20.64
CA MET A 183 -0.15 11.69 -22.11
C MET A 183 -0.99 12.86 -22.61
#